data_AF-A0A952IV70-F1
#
_entry.id   AF-A0A952IV70-F1
#
_cell.length_a   1.000
_cell.length_b   1.000
_cell.length_c   1.000
_cell.angle_alpha   90.00
_cell.angle_beta   90.00
_cell.angle_gamma   90.00
#
_symmetry.space_group_name_H-M   'P 1'
#
loop_
_entity.id
_entity.type
_entity.pdbx_description
1 polymer ?
#
loop_
_entity_poly.entity_id
_entity_poly.type
_entity_poly.pdbx_seq_one_letter_code
_entity_poly.pdbx_strand_id
1 'polypeptide(L)'
;MSFRNLSPALRQLVVYTGLITIVSVLYFLYVFLTAPPTVEKETFLSEVGEGIGEVAMWAFIFIYFRTALKLIMGKGPISRRLLPEYKAPPQTGVLKRLVVFLDKTHVHVGIAAVAIAAVHIALMGQPFQNLFFVAVILLILWQTGFGFVLRWRKAPADIKKYSFSVHAQLVTGVMLGIFAWFGHILVDQ
;
A
#
# COMPACT_ATOMS: atom_id res chain seq x y z
N MET A 1 -18.72 16.67 9.04
CA MET A 1 -18.76 16.62 7.56
C MET A 1 -19.73 15.50 7.18
N SER A 2 -20.90 15.81 6.60
CA SER A 2 -21.90 14.78 6.27
C SER A 2 -21.41 13.88 5.13
N PHE A 3 -21.58 12.56 5.22
CA PHE A 3 -21.18 11.58 4.18
C PHE A 3 -21.80 11.88 2.81
N ARG A 4 -22.92 12.62 2.79
CA ARG A 4 -23.58 13.10 1.56
C ARG A 4 -22.81 14.20 0.82
N ASN A 5 -21.87 14.88 1.48
CA ASN A 5 -21.10 15.99 0.91
C ASN A 5 -19.74 15.54 0.35
N LEU A 6 -19.48 14.23 0.28
CA LEU A 6 -18.25 13.69 -0.30
C LEU A 6 -18.42 13.54 -1.81
N SER A 7 -17.32 13.69 -2.56
CA SER A 7 -17.32 13.34 -3.98
C SER A 7 -17.63 11.84 -4.17
N PRO A 8 -18.22 11.44 -5.30
CA PRO A 8 -18.51 10.02 -5.56
C PRO A 8 -17.28 9.12 -5.42
N ALA A 9 -16.12 9.57 -5.90
CA ALA A 9 -14.87 8.82 -5.82
C ALA A 9 -14.36 8.67 -4.37
N LEU A 10 -14.46 9.72 -3.56
CA LEU A 10 -14.08 9.67 -2.15
C LEU A 10 -15.03 8.78 -1.34
N ARG A 11 -16.33 8.85 -1.63
CA ARG A 11 -17.32 7.95 -1.02
C ARG A 11 -17.04 6.49 -1.36
N GLN A 12 -16.74 6.19 -2.62
CA GLN A 12 -16.34 4.84 -3.04
C GLN A 12 -15.07 4.37 -2.34
N LEU A 13 -14.06 5.24 -2.21
CA LEU A 13 -12.83 4.91 -1.49
C LEU A 13 -13.12 4.59 -0.02
N VAL A 14 -13.93 5.40 0.67
CA VAL A 14 -14.28 5.15 2.08
C VAL A 14 -15.06 3.85 2.26
N VAL A 15 -16.05 3.60 1.38
CA VAL A 15 -16.81 2.34 1.41
C VAL A 15 -15.89 1.14 1.14
N TYR A 16 -15.02 1.24 0.14
CA TYR A 16 -14.03 0.21 -0.17
C TYR A 16 -13.13 -0.08 1.03
N THR A 17 -12.52 0.95 1.61
CA THR A 17 -11.66 0.81 2.80
C THR A 17 -12.43 0.17 3.95
N GLY A 18 -13.66 0.63 4.23
CA GLY A 18 -14.50 0.07 5.28
C GLY A 18 -14.82 -1.40 5.06
N LEU A 19 -15.19 -1.80 3.84
CA LEU A 19 -15.47 -3.19 3.50
C LEU A 19 -14.23 -4.08 3.64
N ILE A 20 -13.08 -3.64 3.12
CA ILE A 20 -11.83 -4.39 3.25
C ILE A 20 -11.43 -4.53 4.72
N THR A 21 -11.55 -3.48 5.52
CA THR A 21 -11.29 -3.55 6.96
C THR A 21 -12.24 -4.53 7.66
N ILE A 22 -13.54 -4.47 7.39
CA ILE A 22 -14.52 -5.38 8.02
C ILE A 22 -14.20 -6.84 7.66
N VAL A 23 -13.97 -7.14 6.38
CA VAL A 23 -13.61 -8.50 5.94
C VAL A 23 -12.31 -8.96 6.59
N SER A 24 -11.32 -8.07 6.69
CA SER A 24 -10.05 -8.36 7.35
C SER A 24 -10.25 -8.65 8.84
N VAL A 25 -11.06 -7.85 9.55
CA VAL A 25 -11.37 -8.08 10.97
C VAL A 25 -12.10 -9.42 11.16
N LEU A 26 -13.08 -9.73 10.31
CA LEU A 26 -13.81 -10.99 10.40
C LEU A 26 -12.89 -12.21 10.17
N TYR A 27 -12.03 -12.14 9.16
CA TYR A 27 -11.05 -13.20 8.91
C TYR A 27 -10.01 -13.29 10.04
N PHE A 28 -9.52 -12.15 10.53
CA PHE A 28 -8.61 -12.08 11.68
C PHE A 28 -9.23 -12.77 12.89
N LEU A 29 -10.46 -12.42 13.27
CA LEU A 29 -11.16 -13.02 14.39
C LEU A 29 -11.39 -14.53 14.18
N TYR A 30 -11.74 -14.94 12.96
CA TYR A 30 -11.87 -16.36 12.63
C TYR A 30 -10.57 -17.12 12.88
N VAL A 31 -9.45 -16.65 12.34
CA VAL A 31 -8.13 -17.30 12.52
C VAL A 31 -7.73 -17.27 13.99
N PHE A 32 -7.84 -16.11 14.65
CA PHE A 32 -7.49 -15.93 16.06
C PHE A 32 -8.24 -16.90 16.99
N LEU A 33 -9.50 -17.20 16.70
CA LEU A 33 -10.33 -18.05 17.55
C LEU A 33 -10.26 -19.54 17.21
N THR A 34 -9.75 -19.91 16.04
CA THR A 34 -9.84 -21.30 15.53
C THR A 34 -8.49 -21.93 15.20
N ALA A 35 -7.46 -21.14 14.90
CA ALA A 35 -6.15 -21.65 14.57
C ALA A 35 -5.38 -22.00 15.86
N PRO A 36 -4.60 -23.10 15.87
CA PRO A 36 -3.67 -23.35 16.95
C PRO A 36 -2.61 -22.24 16.98
N PRO A 37 -2.16 -21.81 18.18
CA PRO A 37 -1.10 -20.81 18.29
C PRO A 37 0.15 -21.25 17.53
N THR A 38 0.72 -20.35 16.77
CA THR A 38 1.96 -20.59 16.03
C THR A 38 3.12 -20.61 17.02
N VAL A 39 3.90 -21.68 17.03
CA VAL A 39 5.12 -21.70 17.85
C VAL A 39 6.18 -20.94 17.08
N GLU A 40 6.30 -19.64 17.33
CA GLU A 40 7.41 -18.84 16.83
C GLU A 40 8.72 -19.41 17.39
N LYS A 41 9.63 -19.75 16.48
CA LYS A 41 11.01 -20.04 16.84
C LYS A 41 11.80 -18.79 16.54
N GLU A 42 12.05 -17.98 17.56
CA GLU A 42 12.95 -16.84 17.43
C GLU A 42 14.34 -17.34 17.03
N THR A 43 14.69 -17.08 15.78
CA THR A 43 16.00 -17.34 15.21
C THR A 43 16.63 -16.01 14.84
N PHE A 44 17.96 -15.99 14.75
CA PHE A 44 18.65 -14.80 14.25
C PHE A 44 18.12 -14.33 12.88
N LEU A 45 17.66 -15.26 12.03
CA LEU A 45 17.08 -14.92 10.73
C LEU A 45 15.70 -14.26 10.85
N SER A 46 14.87 -14.67 11.82
CA SER A 46 13.55 -14.04 12.04
C SER A 46 13.70 -12.66 12.66
N GLU A 47 14.64 -12.45 13.59
CA GLU A 47 14.94 -11.13 14.17
C GLU A 47 15.44 -10.14 13.10
N VAL A 48 16.39 -10.57 12.26
CA VAL A 48 16.84 -9.76 11.11
C VAL A 48 15.68 -9.55 10.11
N GLY A 49 14.85 -10.58 9.91
CA GLY A 49 13.64 -10.52 9.10
C GLY A 49 12.68 -9.43 9.56
N GLU A 50 12.39 -9.36 10.86
CA GLU A 50 11.52 -8.35 11.47
C GLU A 50 12.06 -6.93 11.25
N GLY A 51 13.35 -6.70 11.52
CA GLY A 51 13.98 -5.41 11.27
C GLY A 51 13.92 -4.98 9.79
N ILE A 52 14.12 -5.92 8.86
CA ILE A 52 13.96 -5.67 7.42
C ILE A 52 12.48 -5.37 7.07
N GLY A 53 11.54 -6.04 7.73
CA GLY A 53 10.11 -5.77 7.63
C GLY A 53 9.75 -4.35 8.05
N GLU A 54 10.31 -3.87 9.15
CA GLU A 54 10.12 -2.49 9.61
C GLU A 54 10.61 -1.48 8.57
N VAL A 55 11.79 -1.72 7.97
CA VAL A 55 12.31 -0.87 6.89
C VAL A 55 11.38 -0.87 5.67
N ALA A 56 10.80 -2.02 5.31
CA ALA A 56 9.81 -2.09 4.24
C ALA A 56 8.57 -1.25 4.56
N MET A 57 8.08 -1.30 5.81
CA MET A 57 6.97 -0.49 6.28
C MET A 57 7.27 1.01 6.18
N TRP A 58 8.45 1.46 6.62
CA TRP A 58 8.89 2.85 6.47
C TRP A 58 8.93 3.28 4.99
N ALA A 59 9.40 2.43 4.10
CA ALA A 59 9.39 2.70 2.66
C ALA A 59 7.96 2.83 2.10
N PHE A 60 7.02 1.99 2.57
CA PHE A 60 5.60 2.12 2.23
C PHE A 60 5.02 3.45 2.73
N ILE A 61 5.25 3.80 3.99
CA ILE A 61 4.81 5.07 4.58
C ILE A 61 5.33 6.24 3.74
N PHE A 62 6.60 6.23 3.33
CA PHE A 62 7.17 7.27 2.47
C PHE A 62 6.42 7.43 1.14
N ILE A 63 6.08 6.32 0.48
CA ILE A 63 5.35 6.31 -0.81
C ILE A 63 3.92 6.86 -0.64
N TYR A 64 3.23 6.50 0.43
CA TYR A 64 1.88 7.01 0.69
C TYR A 64 1.86 8.43 1.23
N PHE A 65 2.87 8.83 2.01
CA PHE A 65 3.04 10.20 2.48
C PHE A 65 3.13 11.19 1.32
N ARG A 66 3.88 10.84 0.26
CA ARG A 66 3.86 11.59 -1.01
C ARG A 66 2.45 11.76 -1.57
N THR A 67 1.66 10.69 -1.58
CA THR A 67 0.29 10.71 -2.11
C THR A 67 -0.60 11.61 -1.25
N ALA A 68 -0.49 11.52 0.08
CA ALA A 68 -1.19 12.40 1.02
C ALA A 68 -0.81 13.87 0.83
N LEU A 69 0.49 14.19 0.68
CA LEU A 69 0.93 15.56 0.39
C LEU A 69 0.36 16.09 -0.93
N LYS A 70 0.31 15.25 -1.97
CA LYS A 70 -0.32 15.63 -3.25
C LYS A 70 -1.80 15.93 -3.09
N LEU A 71 -2.52 15.15 -2.27
CA LEU A 71 -3.92 15.39 -1.95
C LEU A 71 -4.13 16.74 -1.24
N ILE A 72 -3.34 17.01 -0.19
CA ILE A 72 -3.37 18.26 0.57
C ILE A 72 -3.02 19.46 -0.33
N MET A 73 -2.16 19.29 -1.32
CA MET A 73 -1.78 20.37 -2.23
C MET A 73 -2.74 20.55 -3.42
N GLY A 74 -3.82 19.78 -3.53
CA GLY A 74 -4.70 19.83 -4.69
C GLY A 74 -4.03 19.32 -5.99
N LYS A 75 -2.92 18.57 -5.87
CA LYS A 75 -2.04 18.23 -6.99
C LYS A 75 -2.30 16.83 -7.54
N GLY A 76 -2.34 16.75 -8.86
CA GLY A 76 -2.39 15.50 -9.62
C GLY A 76 -3.79 14.95 -9.86
N PRO A 77 -3.91 13.91 -10.70
CA PRO A 77 -5.20 13.37 -11.14
C PRO A 77 -6.05 12.82 -10.00
N ILE A 78 -5.41 12.21 -8.99
CA ILE A 78 -6.09 11.61 -7.83
C ILE A 78 -6.76 12.71 -6.98
N SER A 79 -6.08 13.83 -6.74
CA SER A 79 -6.64 14.94 -5.97
C SER A 79 -7.86 15.55 -6.66
N ARG A 80 -7.77 15.79 -7.98
CA ARG A 80 -8.91 16.31 -8.76
C ARG A 80 -10.11 15.37 -8.78
N ARG A 81 -9.89 14.05 -8.73
CA ARG A 81 -10.96 13.05 -8.70
C ARG A 81 -11.59 12.93 -7.31
N LEU A 82 -10.77 12.88 -6.26
CA LEU A 82 -11.25 12.68 -4.88
C LEU A 82 -11.82 13.95 -4.26
N LEU A 83 -11.26 15.12 -4.57
CA LEU A 83 -11.60 16.40 -3.98
C LEU A 83 -11.75 17.47 -5.07
N PRO A 84 -12.77 17.37 -5.95
CA PRO A 84 -12.92 18.25 -7.12
C PRO A 84 -13.14 19.73 -6.74
N GLU A 85 -13.79 20.00 -5.61
CA GLU A 85 -14.08 21.35 -5.12
C GLU A 85 -12.97 21.92 -4.21
N TYR A 86 -11.91 21.16 -3.95
CA TYR A 86 -10.86 21.57 -3.04
C TYR A 86 -9.97 22.66 -3.64
N LYS A 87 -9.99 23.83 -3.01
CA LYS A 87 -9.08 24.94 -3.32
C LYS A 87 -7.79 24.75 -2.53
N ALA A 88 -6.71 24.45 -3.24
CA ALA A 88 -5.41 24.23 -2.61
C ALA A 88 -4.96 25.49 -1.82
N PRO A 89 -4.42 25.32 -0.60
CA PRO A 89 -3.85 26.42 0.15
C PRO A 89 -2.65 27.04 -0.60
N PRO A 90 -2.30 28.30 -0.30
CA PRO A 90 -1.14 28.97 -0.88
C PRO A 90 0.10 28.09 -0.72
N GLN A 91 0.71 27.71 -1.84
CA GLN A 91 1.83 26.77 -1.82
C GLN A 91 3.08 27.48 -1.28
N THR A 92 3.56 27.05 -0.12
CA THR A 92 4.89 27.47 0.35
C THR A 92 5.98 26.85 -0.54
N GLY A 93 7.08 27.58 -0.74
CA GLY A 93 8.21 27.09 -1.55
C GLY A 93 8.77 25.75 -1.03
N VAL A 94 8.72 25.53 0.29
CA VAL A 94 9.18 24.32 0.97
C VAL A 94 8.35 23.10 0.59
N LEU A 95 7.01 23.17 0.68
CA LEU A 95 6.12 22.05 0.34
C LEU A 95 6.24 21.67 -1.15
N LYS A 96 6.37 22.67 -2.03
CA LYS A 96 6.61 22.43 -3.45
C LYS A 96 7.94 21.70 -3.67
N ARG A 97 9.01 22.11 -3.00
CA ARG A 97 10.34 21.46 -3.11
C ARG A 97 10.30 20.03 -2.60
N LEU A 98 9.63 19.78 -1.48
CA LEU A 98 9.45 18.46 -0.91
C LEU A 98 8.70 17.52 -1.86
N VAL A 99 7.56 17.95 -2.43
CA VAL A 99 6.80 17.11 -3.38
C VAL A 99 7.61 16.82 -4.64
N VAL A 100 8.39 17.77 -5.15
CA VAL A 100 9.29 17.54 -6.29
C VAL A 100 10.37 16.52 -5.95
N PHE A 101 10.95 16.59 -4.76
CA PHE A 101 11.91 15.60 -4.29
C PHE A 101 11.28 14.20 -4.20
N LEU A 102 10.13 14.09 -3.51
CA LEU A 102 9.39 12.83 -3.38
C LEU A 102 8.97 12.28 -4.75
N ASP A 103 8.61 13.13 -5.72
CA ASP A 103 8.28 12.72 -7.08
C ASP A 103 9.45 12.09 -7.83
N LYS A 104 10.68 12.57 -7.60
CA LYS A 104 11.87 12.00 -8.22
C LYS A 104 12.29 10.69 -7.56
N THR A 105 12.13 10.58 -6.25
CA THR A 105 12.66 9.44 -5.48
C THR A 105 11.68 8.28 -5.35
N HIS A 106 10.35 8.52 -5.39
CA HIS A 106 9.36 7.47 -5.07
C HIS A 106 9.49 6.20 -5.91
N VAL A 107 9.92 6.28 -7.17
CA VAL A 107 10.07 5.07 -8.00
C VAL A 107 11.23 4.21 -7.50
N HIS A 108 12.33 4.84 -7.10
CA HIS A 108 13.50 4.14 -6.55
C HIS A 108 13.16 3.55 -5.18
N VAL A 109 12.45 4.31 -4.34
CA VAL A 109 11.95 3.83 -3.05
C VAL A 109 10.94 2.70 -3.24
N GLY A 110 10.09 2.75 -4.27
CA GLY A 110 9.16 1.66 -4.61
C GLY A 110 9.87 0.38 -5.01
N ILE A 111 10.90 0.46 -5.84
CA ILE A 111 11.73 -0.70 -6.21
C ILE A 111 12.44 -1.26 -4.97
N ALA A 112 13.02 -0.39 -4.14
CA ALA A 112 13.66 -0.80 -2.90
C ALA A 112 12.66 -1.46 -1.94
N ALA A 113 11.46 -0.89 -1.76
CA ALA A 113 10.41 -1.46 -0.92
C ALA A 113 10.02 -2.87 -1.35
N VAL A 114 9.88 -3.10 -2.66
CA VAL A 114 9.59 -4.44 -3.20
C VAL A 114 10.74 -5.41 -2.92
N ALA A 115 11.99 -5.00 -3.12
CA ALA A 115 13.15 -5.85 -2.86
C ALA A 115 13.27 -6.20 -1.38
N ILE A 116 13.13 -5.21 -0.50
CA ILE A 116 13.18 -5.36 0.96
C ILE A 116 12.02 -6.24 1.44
N ALA A 117 10.80 -6.03 0.94
CA ALA A 117 9.66 -6.89 1.25
C ALA A 117 9.87 -8.33 0.80
N ALA A 118 10.47 -8.56 -0.37
CA ALA A 118 10.79 -9.91 -0.85
C ALA A 118 11.85 -10.60 0.04
N VAL A 119 12.86 -9.86 0.49
CA VAL A 119 13.85 -10.38 1.45
C VAL A 119 13.20 -10.68 2.80
N HIS A 120 12.37 -9.78 3.32
CA HIS A 120 11.58 -9.99 4.54
C HIS A 120 10.76 -11.28 4.44
N ILE A 121 9.99 -11.45 3.37
CA ILE A 121 9.19 -12.65 3.10
C ILE A 121 10.06 -13.92 3.07
N ALA A 122 11.25 -13.85 2.47
CA ALA A 122 12.15 -15.00 2.42
C ALA A 122 12.73 -15.38 3.79
N LEU A 123 12.96 -14.39 4.67
CA LEU A 123 13.52 -14.58 6.01
C LEU A 123 12.49 -15.04 7.04
N MET A 124 11.24 -14.57 6.94
CA MET A 124 10.15 -14.96 7.85
C MET A 124 9.63 -16.39 7.57
N GLY A 125 10.04 -17.01 6.47
CA GLY A 125 9.55 -18.32 6.06
C GLY A 125 8.18 -18.25 5.37
N GLN A 126 7.54 -19.41 5.17
CA GLN A 126 6.39 -19.56 4.29
C GLN A 126 5.09 -19.94 5.05
N PRO A 127 4.44 -19.01 5.76
CA PRO A 127 3.12 -19.24 6.33
C PRO A 127 2.04 -19.11 5.25
N PHE A 128 2.11 -19.89 4.17
CA PHE A 128 1.13 -19.86 3.07
C PHE A 128 -0.30 -20.23 3.48
N GLN A 129 -0.48 -20.73 4.70
CA GLN A 129 -1.79 -20.99 5.29
C GLN A 129 -2.52 -19.69 5.71
N ASN A 130 -1.78 -18.60 5.95
CA ASN A 130 -2.36 -17.30 6.26
C ASN A 130 -2.74 -16.58 4.95
N LEU A 131 -4.04 -16.34 4.75
CA LEU A 131 -4.54 -15.68 3.53
C LEU A 131 -4.08 -14.23 3.43
N PHE A 132 -3.81 -13.53 4.54
CA PHE A 132 -3.24 -12.18 4.47
C PHE A 132 -1.85 -12.20 3.84
N PHE A 133 -1.02 -13.18 4.20
CA PHE A 133 0.32 -13.32 3.64
C PHE A 133 0.26 -13.58 2.13
N VAL A 134 -0.60 -14.51 1.70
CA VAL A 134 -0.82 -14.80 0.27
C VAL A 134 -1.33 -13.55 -0.46
N ALA A 135 -2.30 -12.83 0.13
CA ALA A 135 -2.85 -11.62 -0.47
C ALA A 135 -1.80 -10.50 -0.58
N VAL A 136 -0.93 -10.31 0.42
CA VAL A 136 0.17 -9.35 0.38
C VAL A 136 1.17 -9.69 -0.72
N ILE A 137 1.57 -10.95 -0.87
CA ILE A 137 2.44 -11.39 -1.97
C ILE A 137 1.81 -11.08 -3.32
N LEU A 138 0.54 -11.46 -3.52
CA LEU A 138 -0.17 -11.19 -4.75
C LEU A 138 -0.25 -9.69 -5.05
N LEU A 139 -0.47 -8.86 -4.03
CA LEU A 139 -0.49 -7.41 -4.17
C LEU A 139 0.88 -6.82 -4.50
N ILE A 140 1.97 -7.32 -3.91
CA ILE A 140 3.33 -6.89 -4.23
C ILE A 140 3.66 -7.25 -5.68
N LEU A 141 3.35 -8.48 -6.10
CA LEU A 141 3.54 -8.92 -7.49
C LEU A 141 2.69 -8.09 -8.46
N TRP A 142 1.44 -7.80 -8.09
CA TRP A 142 0.54 -6.95 -8.86
C TRP A 142 1.09 -5.53 -9.02
N GLN A 143 1.49 -4.89 -7.92
CA GLN A 143 2.08 -3.54 -7.93
C GLN A 143 3.38 -3.49 -8.75
N THR A 144 4.22 -4.51 -8.62
CA THR A 144 5.49 -4.60 -9.37
C THR A 144 5.24 -4.79 -10.85
N GLY A 145 4.36 -5.74 -11.22
CA GLY A 145 4.03 -6.03 -12.61
C GLY A 145 3.44 -4.83 -13.34
N PHE A 146 2.38 -4.22 -12.78
CA PHE A 146 1.74 -3.07 -13.41
C PHE A 146 2.60 -1.80 -13.34
N GLY A 147 3.36 -1.60 -12.25
CA GLY A 147 4.34 -0.51 -12.14
C GLY A 147 5.42 -0.61 -13.22
N PHE A 148 5.90 -1.81 -13.51
CA PHE A 148 6.85 -2.07 -14.59
C PHE A 148 6.26 -1.80 -15.97
N VAL A 149 5.06 -2.30 -16.26
CA VAL A 149 4.36 -2.05 -17.54
C VAL A 149 4.15 -0.56 -17.79
N LEU A 150 3.80 0.22 -16.75
CA LEU A 150 3.66 1.67 -16.85
C LEU A 150 4.97 2.38 -17.23
N ARG A 151 6.11 1.86 -16.80
CA ARG A 151 7.44 2.40 -17.10
C ARG A 151 8.02 1.87 -18.41
N TRP A 152 7.54 0.74 -18.91
CA TRP A 152 8.03 0.12 -20.13
C TRP A 152 7.81 1.03 -21.35
N ARG A 153 8.90 1.51 -21.95
CA ARG A 153 8.84 2.51 -23.04
C ARG A 153 8.04 2.01 -24.25
N LYS A 154 8.25 0.75 -24.66
CA LYS A 154 7.61 0.13 -25.83
C LYS A 154 6.17 -0.38 -25.59
N ALA A 155 5.58 -0.21 -24.40
CA ALA A 155 4.26 -0.77 -24.13
C ALA A 155 3.20 0.07 -24.87
N PRO A 156 2.24 -0.57 -25.57
CA PRO A 156 1.16 0.12 -26.27
C PRO A 156 0.40 1.08 -25.34
N ALA A 157 -0.11 2.17 -25.91
CA ALA A 157 -0.83 3.19 -25.14
C ALA A 157 -2.06 2.61 -24.41
N ASP A 158 -2.77 1.66 -25.05
CA ASP A 158 -3.91 0.98 -24.45
C ASP A 158 -3.50 0.15 -23.23
N ILE A 159 -2.44 -0.65 -23.36
CA ILE A 159 -1.90 -1.43 -22.23
C ILE A 159 -1.49 -0.51 -21.08
N LYS A 160 -0.85 0.64 -21.36
CA LYS A 160 -0.51 1.62 -20.30
C LYS A 160 -1.75 2.21 -19.63
N LYS A 161 -2.81 2.49 -20.39
CA LYS A 161 -4.08 3.00 -19.86
C LYS A 161 -4.75 1.97 -18.94
N TYR A 162 -4.80 0.70 -19.37
CA TYR A 162 -5.28 -0.39 -18.52
C TYR A 162 -4.41 -0.52 -17.28
N SER A 163 -3.09 -0.63 -17.44
CA SER A 163 -2.12 -0.72 -16.33
C SER A 163 -2.28 0.42 -15.34
N PHE A 164 -2.58 1.64 -15.78
CA PHE A 164 -2.83 2.76 -14.86
C PHE A 164 -4.08 2.55 -14.01
N SER A 165 -5.14 1.99 -14.61
CA SER A 165 -6.39 1.70 -13.93
C SER A 165 -6.28 0.54 -12.95
N VAL A 166 -5.57 -0.54 -13.30
CA VAL A 166 -5.39 -1.71 -12.41
C VAL A 166 -4.26 -1.53 -11.41
N HIS A 167 -3.25 -0.69 -11.69
CA HIS A 167 -2.23 -0.35 -10.71
C HIS A 167 -2.86 0.33 -9.50
N ALA A 168 -3.88 1.19 -9.72
CA ALA A 168 -4.71 1.87 -8.72
C ALA A 168 -4.04 2.03 -7.35
N GLN A 169 -2.84 2.63 -7.33
CA GLN A 169 -1.88 2.54 -6.23
C GLN A 169 -2.47 2.90 -4.86
N LEU A 170 -3.45 3.79 -4.83
CA LEU A 170 -4.15 4.16 -3.60
C LEU A 170 -5.04 3.03 -3.07
N VAL A 171 -5.79 2.36 -3.94
CA VAL A 171 -6.76 1.30 -3.59
C VAL A 171 -6.03 0.03 -3.17
N THR A 172 -5.14 -0.46 -4.04
CA THR A 172 -4.30 -1.63 -3.76
C THR A 172 -3.37 -1.38 -2.59
N GLY A 173 -2.93 -0.13 -2.41
CA GLY A 173 -2.09 0.27 -1.31
C GLY A 173 -2.76 0.29 0.05
N VAL A 174 -4.00 0.78 0.11
CA VAL A 174 -4.84 0.68 1.31
C VAL A 174 -5.04 -0.78 1.68
N MET A 175 -5.36 -1.62 0.70
CA MET A 175 -5.55 -3.06 0.94
C MET A 175 -4.28 -3.74 1.43
N LEU A 176 -3.13 -3.43 0.82
CA LEU A 176 -1.83 -3.93 1.25
C LEU A 176 -1.53 -3.52 2.70
N GLY A 177 -1.76 -2.26 3.07
CA GLY A 177 -1.52 -1.78 4.44
C GLY A 177 -2.40 -2.49 5.47
N ILE A 178 -3.69 -2.67 5.16
CA ILE A 178 -4.62 -3.39 6.04
C ILE A 178 -4.18 -4.86 6.22
N PHE A 179 -3.87 -5.55 5.12
CA PHE A 179 -3.49 -6.96 5.16
C PHE A 179 -2.13 -7.18 5.82
N ALA A 180 -1.16 -6.29 5.58
CA ALA A 180 0.14 -6.35 6.25
C ALA A 180 -0.02 -6.16 7.76
N TRP A 181 -0.84 -5.18 8.20
CA TRP A 181 -1.09 -4.92 9.61
C TRP A 181 -1.74 -6.11 10.33
N PHE A 182 -2.87 -6.61 9.81
CA PHE A 182 -3.55 -7.77 10.42
C PHE A 182 -2.73 -9.06 10.27
N GLY A 183 -1.98 -9.20 9.18
CA GLY A 183 -1.09 -10.31 8.94
C GLY A 183 0.01 -10.40 10.01
N HIS A 184 0.69 -9.29 10.31
CA HIS A 184 1.72 -9.24 11.36
C HIS A 184 1.16 -9.62 12.72
N ILE A 185 0.01 -9.04 13.13
CA ILE A 185 -0.60 -9.37 14.43
C ILE A 185 -0.98 -10.87 14.56
N LEU A 186 -1.23 -11.56 13.45
CA LEU A 186 -1.50 -13.00 13.47
C LEU A 186 -0.24 -13.87 13.47
N VAL A 187 0.90 -13.34 13.02
CA VAL A 187 2.18 -14.06 13.00
C VAL A 187 2.90 -13.90 14.33
N ASP A 188 2.82 -12.71 14.95
CA ASP A 188 3.42 -12.39 16.25
C ASP A 188 2.68 -13.04 17.46
N GLN A 189 1.98 -14.17 17.24
CA GLN A 189 1.23 -14.95 18.25
C GLN A 189 1.81 -16.35 18.41
#